data_AF-A0A482Z1W2-F1
#
_entry.id   AF-A0A482Z1W2-F1
#
_cell.length_a   1.000
_cell.length_b   1.000
_cell.length_c   1.000
_cell.angle_alpha   90.00
_cell.angle_beta   90.00
_cell.angle_gamma   90.00
#
_symmetry.space_group_name_H-M   'P 1'
#
loop_
_entity.id
_entity.type
_entity.pdbx_description
1 polymer ?
#
loop_
_entity_poly.entity_id
_entity_poly.type
_entity_poly.pdbx_seq_one_letter_code
_entity_poly.pdbx_strand_id
1 'polypeptide(L)'
;MKWLLSVWMLFSITVHAGEKFELELNSGESISVDTYRADGDTLYIHLPSERGLGKGYVATAQQMAFEGHTLWALDLHSSYMIAPRRSSIDKFNIPDLLELINYSKNQGFKNLFFIASGRGAQLALKIANQWQLKNPNANYLKGHIFHSPHLIYGKPKLGDEAQYVDIAQVSNLPVYLILPQYGTKYFRAEEIVNVLKEGGSSVFTHRLKGVNGGFHMRNEKDLSKRSLKAKDNLDDTYLLASNLLLSVNPPGPSKLKQIIQKSNKISFSDPVLKPYTQKQFISLSLNNLTDEVINLEQYKGKVVLLNFWASWCKPCVKEIPSLVRLSNQFDQKDFQIITINVGESKQQIKEFMQKVTFDLPVLLDHAGVAVRDWGVYAYPSNFLLDKNGVIRYGYRGALEWDGPNIINTIRQLL
;
A
#
# COMPACT_ATOMS: atom_id res chain seq x y z
N MET A 1 -69.87 -9.09 -11.39
CA MET A 1 -68.42 -9.33 -11.50
C MET A 1 -67.69 -8.00 -11.35
N LYS A 2 -67.16 -7.70 -10.17
CA LYS A 2 -66.25 -6.57 -9.95
C LYS A 2 -64.85 -7.15 -9.72
N TRP A 3 -63.93 -6.83 -10.62
CA TRP A 3 -62.54 -7.28 -10.60
C TRP A 3 -61.76 -6.43 -9.59
N LEU A 4 -61.15 -7.07 -8.61
CA LEU A 4 -60.19 -6.48 -7.66
C LEU A 4 -58.81 -6.45 -8.37
N LEU A 5 -58.34 -5.27 -8.73
CA LEU A 5 -56.97 -5.03 -9.15
C LEU A 5 -56.12 -4.72 -7.91
N SER A 6 -55.37 -5.72 -7.46
CA SER A 6 -54.31 -5.59 -6.46
C SER A 6 -53.13 -4.82 -7.06
N VAL A 7 -52.92 -3.60 -6.61
CA VAL A 7 -51.71 -2.82 -6.90
C VAL A 7 -50.57 -3.38 -6.05
N TRP A 8 -49.66 -4.11 -6.69
CA TRP A 8 -48.35 -4.41 -6.13
C TRP A 8 -47.51 -3.13 -6.16
N MET A 9 -47.33 -2.48 -5.00
CA MET A 9 -46.26 -1.50 -4.81
C MET A 9 -44.93 -2.25 -4.87
N LEU A 10 -44.26 -2.16 -6.01
CA LEU A 10 -42.83 -2.42 -6.10
C LEU A 10 -42.12 -1.37 -5.24
N PHE A 11 -41.54 -1.79 -4.11
CA PHE A 11 -40.58 -0.99 -3.38
C PHE A 11 -39.38 -0.75 -4.32
N SER A 12 -39.29 0.46 -4.87
CA SER A 12 -38.09 0.93 -5.53
C SER A 12 -36.96 0.95 -4.49
N ILE A 13 -36.00 0.03 -4.63
CA ILE A 13 -34.74 0.10 -3.88
C ILE A 13 -34.01 1.35 -4.42
N THR A 14 -34.13 2.46 -3.70
CA THR A 14 -33.32 3.64 -3.99
C THR A 14 -31.88 3.31 -3.58
N VAL A 15 -31.02 3.15 -4.59
CA VAL A 15 -29.57 3.17 -4.39
C VAL A 15 -29.22 4.57 -3.87
N HIS A 16 -29.02 4.68 -2.55
CA HIS A 16 -28.66 5.96 -1.93
C HIS A 16 -27.24 6.32 -2.37
N ALA A 17 -27.10 7.51 -2.97
CA ALA A 17 -25.80 8.16 -3.07
C ALA A 17 -25.23 8.32 -1.64
N GLY A 18 -23.91 8.19 -1.47
CA GLY A 18 -23.28 8.30 -0.15
C GLY A 18 -23.67 9.60 0.54
N GLU A 19 -24.22 9.50 1.74
CA GLU A 19 -24.52 10.67 2.58
C GLU A 19 -23.25 11.08 3.32
N LYS A 20 -23.13 12.36 3.67
CA LYS A 20 -22.06 12.84 4.54
C LYS A 20 -22.65 13.20 5.89
N PHE A 21 -21.98 12.80 6.97
CA PHE A 21 -22.25 13.35 8.29
C PHE A 21 -20.94 13.72 8.99
N GLU A 22 -21.04 14.70 9.88
CA GLU A 22 -19.95 15.09 10.77
C GLU A 22 -20.22 14.47 12.14
N LEU A 23 -19.24 13.74 12.66
CA LEU A 23 -19.24 13.26 14.04
C LEU A 23 -18.50 14.27 14.90
N GLU A 24 -19.25 15.01 15.71
CA GLU A 24 -18.69 15.86 16.78
C GLU A 24 -18.08 14.98 17.87
N LEU A 25 -16.85 15.29 18.28
CA LEU A 25 -16.09 14.55 19.28
C LEU A 25 -15.94 15.35 20.57
N ASN A 26 -15.66 14.66 21.69
CA ASN A 26 -15.43 15.33 22.97
C ASN A 26 -14.18 16.24 22.99
N SER A 27 -13.26 16.04 22.04
CA SER A 27 -12.08 16.91 21.87
C SER A 27 -12.42 18.29 21.30
N GLY A 28 -13.64 18.47 20.76
CA GLY A 28 -14.04 19.66 20.00
C GLY A 28 -13.68 19.60 18.51
N GLU A 29 -13.05 18.51 18.06
CA GLU A 29 -12.85 18.21 16.64
C GLU A 29 -14.07 17.49 16.05
N SER A 30 -14.23 17.53 14.73
CA SER A 30 -15.24 16.77 14.01
C SER A 30 -14.62 15.82 12.98
N ILE A 31 -15.15 14.59 12.90
CA ILE A 31 -14.76 13.62 11.87
C ILE A 31 -15.81 13.60 10.77
N SER A 32 -15.36 13.90 9.55
CA SER A 32 -16.17 13.83 8.34
C SER A 32 -16.24 12.39 7.86
N VAL A 33 -17.47 11.88 7.74
CA VAL A 33 -17.75 10.49 7.38
C VAL A 33 -18.62 10.46 6.12
N ASP A 34 -18.10 9.83 5.08
CA ASP A 34 -18.91 9.40 3.93
C ASP A 34 -19.58 8.07 4.29
N THR A 35 -20.90 8.07 4.46
CA THR A 35 -21.68 6.90 4.85
C THR A 35 -22.49 6.32 3.70
N TYR A 36 -22.40 5.00 3.54
CA TYR A 36 -23.21 4.21 2.62
C TYR A 36 -24.03 3.27 3.48
N ARG A 37 -25.25 3.70 3.80
CA ARG A 37 -26.13 3.06 4.78
C ARG A 37 -26.84 1.84 4.20
N ALA A 38 -27.04 0.84 5.04
CA ALA A 38 -27.84 -0.33 4.77
C ALA A 38 -28.51 -0.82 6.06
N ASP A 39 -29.55 -1.65 5.95
CA ASP A 39 -30.35 -2.09 7.10
C ASP A 39 -29.66 -3.16 7.98
N GLY A 40 -28.53 -3.72 7.52
CA GLY A 40 -27.79 -4.75 8.26
C GLY A 40 -27.04 -4.21 9.48
N ASP A 41 -26.73 -5.11 10.42
CA ASP A 41 -26.07 -4.77 11.69
C ASP A 41 -24.53 -4.79 11.63
N THR A 42 -23.96 -4.86 10.43
CA THR A 42 -22.52 -4.93 10.20
C THR A 42 -22.01 -3.62 9.62
N LEU A 43 -20.98 -3.07 10.26
CA LEU A 43 -20.30 -1.85 9.87
C LEU A 43 -18.88 -2.14 9.38
N TYR A 44 -18.53 -1.55 8.25
CA TYR A 44 -17.18 -1.47 7.73
C TYR A 44 -16.66 -0.05 7.87
N ILE A 45 -15.58 0.17 8.61
CA ILE A 45 -14.90 1.46 8.68
C ILE A 45 -13.68 1.43 7.77
N HIS A 46 -13.71 2.22 6.69
CA HIS A 46 -12.59 2.42 5.79
C HIS A 46 -11.71 3.56 6.28
N LEU A 47 -10.52 3.21 6.78
CA LEU A 47 -9.51 4.17 7.21
C LEU A 47 -8.64 4.64 6.04
N PRO A 48 -8.27 5.94 5.99
CA PRO A 48 -7.40 6.46 4.94
C PRO A 48 -5.98 5.87 5.01
N SER A 49 -5.35 5.76 3.85
CA SER A 49 -3.91 5.52 3.75
C SER A 49 -3.13 6.81 4.02
N GLU A 50 -1.79 6.75 4.02
CA GLU A 50 -0.95 7.96 4.09
C GLU A 50 -1.13 8.93 2.90
N ARG A 51 -1.91 8.53 1.90
CA ARG A 51 -2.29 9.31 0.71
C ARG A 51 -3.77 9.68 0.69
N GLY A 52 -4.51 9.46 1.77
CA GLY A 52 -5.98 9.57 1.82
C GLY A 52 -6.71 8.32 1.36
N LEU A 53 -8.03 8.44 1.20
CA LEU A 53 -8.94 7.40 0.73
C LEU A 53 -8.86 7.18 -0.80
N GLY A 54 -8.43 8.20 -1.54
CA GLY A 54 -8.59 8.24 -3.00
C GLY A 54 -10.06 8.38 -3.40
N LYS A 55 -10.39 8.10 -4.66
CA LYS A 55 -11.79 8.12 -5.16
C LYS A 55 -12.31 6.73 -5.55
N GLY A 56 -11.44 5.72 -5.50
CA GLY A 56 -11.74 4.41 -6.03
C GLY A 56 -12.67 3.55 -5.17
N TYR A 57 -13.01 3.94 -3.94
CA TYR A 57 -13.81 3.11 -3.03
C TYR A 57 -15.33 3.27 -3.21
N VAL A 58 -15.79 4.34 -3.87
CA VAL A 58 -17.22 4.72 -3.92
C VAL A 58 -18.09 3.61 -4.50
N ALA A 59 -17.72 3.06 -5.66
CA ALA A 59 -18.49 2.00 -6.32
C ALA A 59 -18.60 0.74 -5.43
N THR A 60 -17.48 0.31 -4.83
CA THR A 60 -17.47 -0.81 -3.89
C THR A 60 -18.34 -0.51 -2.65
N ALA A 61 -18.32 0.71 -2.13
CA ALA A 61 -19.13 1.08 -0.97
C ALA A 61 -20.64 1.09 -1.27
N GLN A 62 -21.02 1.53 -2.47
CA GLN A 62 -22.40 1.45 -2.94
C GLN A 62 -22.87 0.00 -3.09
N GLN A 63 -22.02 -0.87 -3.65
CA GLN A 63 -22.33 -2.28 -3.81
C GLN A 63 -22.45 -3.00 -2.46
N MET A 64 -21.54 -2.74 -1.52
CA MET A 64 -21.63 -3.23 -0.14
C MET A 64 -22.95 -2.81 0.53
N ALA A 65 -23.36 -1.55 0.37
CA ALA A 65 -24.62 -1.06 0.93
C ALA A 65 -25.83 -1.73 0.28
N PHE A 66 -25.80 -1.94 -1.05
CA PHE A 66 -26.83 -2.71 -1.75
C PHE A 66 -26.94 -4.15 -1.24
N GLU A 67 -25.84 -4.75 -0.80
CA GLU A 67 -25.77 -6.09 -0.21
C GLU A 67 -26.11 -6.14 1.29
N GLY A 68 -26.58 -5.03 1.87
CA GLY A 68 -27.01 -4.99 3.27
C GLY A 68 -25.90 -4.63 4.27
N HIS A 69 -24.75 -4.14 3.82
CA HIS A 69 -23.60 -3.83 4.65
C HIS A 69 -23.28 -2.34 4.70
N THR A 70 -23.34 -1.74 5.88
CA THR A 70 -23.02 -0.32 6.02
C THR A 70 -21.52 -0.09 5.93
N LEU A 71 -21.08 0.91 5.14
CA LEU A 71 -19.69 1.34 5.06
C LEU A 71 -19.54 2.82 5.42
N TRP A 72 -18.60 3.12 6.33
CA TRP A 72 -18.17 4.47 6.69
C TRP A 72 -16.74 4.70 6.19
N ALA A 73 -16.55 5.65 5.29
CA ALA A 73 -15.23 6.07 4.85
C ALA A 73 -14.84 7.39 5.55
N LEU A 74 -13.72 7.36 6.28
CA LEU A 74 -13.31 8.50 7.13
C LEU A 74 -12.34 9.42 6.42
N ASP A 75 -12.67 10.70 6.28
CA ASP A 75 -11.76 11.71 5.73
C ASP A 75 -10.86 12.36 6.80
N LEU A 76 -10.05 11.54 7.48
CA LEU A 76 -9.22 12.00 8.60
C LEU A 76 -8.19 13.07 8.18
N HIS A 77 -7.76 13.08 6.93
CA HIS A 77 -6.81 14.09 6.46
C HIS A 77 -7.44 15.48 6.44
N SER A 78 -8.67 15.59 5.96
CA SER A 78 -9.41 16.86 5.96
C SER A 78 -9.86 17.22 7.37
N SER A 79 -10.45 16.28 8.12
CA SER A 79 -10.94 16.52 9.49
C SER A 79 -9.88 17.09 10.42
N TYR A 80 -8.69 16.49 10.47
CA TYR A 80 -7.61 16.98 11.33
C TYR A 80 -6.71 18.03 10.66
N MET A 81 -7.04 18.49 9.45
CA MET A 81 -6.20 19.41 8.66
C MET A 81 -4.75 18.91 8.48
N ILE A 82 -4.58 17.59 8.36
CA ILE A 82 -3.28 16.94 8.18
C ILE A 82 -3.08 16.58 6.71
N ALA A 83 -2.14 17.24 6.05
CA ALA A 83 -1.81 16.95 4.65
C ALA A 83 -1.45 15.46 4.41
N PRO A 84 -1.88 14.84 3.30
CA PRO A 84 -1.60 13.43 2.99
C PRO A 84 -0.11 13.21 2.64
N ARG A 85 0.67 12.77 3.64
CA ARG A 85 2.09 12.44 3.52
C ARG A 85 2.39 11.14 4.28
N ARG A 86 3.53 10.51 3.95
CA ARG A 86 3.97 9.25 4.59
C ARG A 86 4.07 9.31 6.12
N SER A 87 4.32 10.50 6.68
CA SER A 87 4.44 10.74 8.13
C SER A 87 3.13 11.17 8.80
N SER A 88 2.02 11.19 8.07
CA SER A 88 0.76 11.80 8.53
C SER A 88 -0.09 10.87 9.37
N ILE A 89 -0.02 9.55 9.11
CA ILE A 89 -0.88 8.57 9.81
C ILE A 89 -0.70 8.59 11.33
N ASP A 90 0.53 8.80 11.80
CA ASP A 90 0.83 8.81 13.24
C ASP A 90 0.37 10.11 13.95
N LYS A 91 -0.22 11.05 13.22
CA LYS A 91 -0.69 12.33 13.76
C LYS A 91 -2.19 12.34 14.08
N PHE A 92 -2.95 11.34 13.65
CA PHE A 92 -4.38 11.27 13.96
C PHE A 92 -4.59 10.94 15.44
N ASN A 93 -5.53 11.65 16.07
CA ASN A 93 -5.84 11.49 17.49
C ASN A 93 -6.52 10.13 17.74
N ILE A 94 -5.86 9.23 18.47
CA ILE A 94 -6.41 7.90 18.73
C ILE A 94 -7.62 7.95 19.67
N PRO A 95 -7.59 8.66 20.83
CA PRO A 95 -8.78 8.86 21.66
C PRO A 95 -10.07 9.19 20.90
N ASP A 96 -10.00 10.13 19.95
CA ASP A 96 -11.12 10.54 19.10
C ASP A 96 -11.63 9.38 18.22
N LEU A 97 -10.71 8.57 17.68
CA LEU A 97 -11.07 7.38 16.89
C LEU A 97 -11.63 6.23 17.75
N LEU A 98 -11.34 6.19 19.05
CA LEU A 98 -11.99 5.26 19.98
C LEU A 98 -13.43 5.70 20.27
N GLU A 99 -13.68 7.00 20.32
CA GLU A 99 -15.03 7.57 20.46
C GLU A 99 -15.91 7.21 19.25
N LEU A 100 -15.37 7.28 18.03
CA LEU A 100 -16.05 6.82 16.81
C LEU A 100 -16.52 5.36 16.90
N ILE A 101 -15.73 4.44 17.47
CA ILE A 101 -16.14 3.04 17.67
C ILE A 101 -17.30 2.94 18.67
N ASN A 102 -17.25 3.73 19.74
CA ASN A 102 -18.33 3.74 20.73
C ASN A 102 -19.62 4.33 20.14
N TYR A 103 -19.49 5.40 19.35
CA TYR A 103 -20.58 5.99 18.59
C TYR A 103 -21.22 4.95 17.66
N SER A 104 -20.43 4.24 16.85
CA SER A 104 -20.97 3.21 15.96
C SER A 104 -21.67 2.08 16.71
N LYS A 105 -21.14 1.64 17.85
CA LYS A 105 -21.79 0.64 18.69
C LYS A 105 -23.14 1.14 19.21
N ASN A 106 -23.24 2.41 19.60
CA ASN A 106 -24.47 3.02 20.10
C ASN A 106 -25.53 3.21 18.98
N GLN A 107 -25.11 3.24 17.72
CA GLN A 107 -26.03 3.20 16.57
C GLN A 107 -26.63 1.80 16.32
N GLY A 108 -26.27 0.79 17.12
CA GLY A 108 -26.87 -0.55 17.06
C GLY A 108 -26.12 -1.58 16.21
N PHE A 109 -24.99 -1.20 15.60
CA PHE A 109 -24.14 -2.17 14.90
C PHE A 109 -23.61 -3.24 15.87
N LYS A 110 -23.57 -4.50 15.44
CA LYS A 110 -23.07 -5.64 16.22
C LYS A 110 -21.71 -6.15 15.78
N ASN A 111 -21.35 -5.92 14.52
CA ASN A 111 -20.10 -6.36 13.94
C ASN A 111 -19.37 -5.15 13.33
N LEU A 112 -18.10 -4.96 13.69
CA LEU A 112 -17.26 -3.91 13.10
C LEU A 112 -16.00 -4.49 12.47
N PHE A 113 -15.75 -4.14 11.23
CA PHE A 113 -14.53 -4.46 10.48
C PHE A 113 -13.80 -3.18 10.08
N PHE A 114 -12.47 -3.21 10.12
CA PHE A 114 -11.67 -2.15 9.53
C PHE A 114 -11.20 -2.53 8.14
N ILE A 115 -11.41 -1.65 7.16
CA ILE A 115 -10.76 -1.71 5.86
C ILE A 115 -9.64 -0.67 5.86
N ALA A 116 -8.42 -1.08 5.50
CA ALA A 116 -7.32 -0.13 5.42
C ALA A 116 -6.28 -0.53 4.36
N SER A 117 -5.44 0.43 3.98
CA SER A 117 -4.34 0.19 3.05
C SER A 117 -3.10 0.98 3.43
N GLY A 118 -1.93 0.52 2.97
CA GLY A 118 -0.67 1.20 3.26
C GLY A 118 -0.46 1.37 4.76
N ARG A 119 -0.12 2.58 5.21
CA ARG A 119 0.09 2.88 6.64
C ARG A 119 -1.21 2.99 7.44
N GLY A 120 -2.37 3.12 6.79
CA GLY A 120 -3.67 3.08 7.47
C GLY A 120 -3.91 1.77 8.21
N ALA A 121 -3.29 0.66 7.78
CA ALA A 121 -3.31 -0.60 8.52
C ALA A 121 -2.66 -0.47 9.91
N GLN A 122 -1.58 0.32 10.05
CA GLN A 122 -0.97 0.57 11.36
C GLN A 122 -1.96 1.32 12.28
N LEU A 123 -2.71 2.26 11.72
CA LEU A 123 -3.75 3.00 12.44
C LEU A 123 -4.88 2.07 12.90
N ALA A 124 -5.40 1.22 12.01
CA ALA A 124 -6.42 0.21 12.35
C ALA A 124 -5.98 -0.68 13.51
N LEU A 125 -4.75 -1.20 13.46
CA LEU A 125 -4.20 -2.05 14.52
C LEU A 125 -4.08 -1.29 15.86
N LYS A 126 -3.63 -0.02 15.83
CA LYS A 126 -3.51 0.82 17.04
C LYS A 126 -4.88 1.09 17.67
N ILE A 127 -5.85 1.50 16.86
CA ILE A 127 -7.21 1.79 17.32
C ILE A 127 -7.83 0.54 17.93
N ALA A 128 -7.78 -0.60 17.21
CA ALA A 128 -8.39 -1.84 17.66
C ALA A 128 -7.78 -2.33 18.98
N ASN A 129 -6.45 -2.40 19.06
CA ASN A 129 -5.76 -2.83 20.29
C ASN A 129 -6.12 -1.91 21.48
N GLN A 130 -6.08 -0.59 21.31
CA GLN A 130 -6.41 0.34 22.40
C GLN A 130 -7.89 0.25 22.81
N TRP A 131 -8.80 0.05 21.85
CA TRP A 131 -10.21 -0.14 22.15
C TRP A 131 -10.46 -1.44 22.91
N GLN A 132 -9.84 -2.55 22.49
CA GLN A 132 -9.95 -3.85 23.17
C GLN A 132 -9.36 -3.82 24.58
N LEU A 133 -8.24 -3.10 24.80
CA LEU A 133 -7.67 -2.95 26.14
C LEU A 133 -8.60 -2.19 27.11
N LYS A 134 -9.42 -1.27 26.60
CA LYS A 134 -10.47 -0.59 27.38
C LYS A 134 -11.76 -1.41 27.49
N ASN A 135 -11.97 -2.39 26.60
CA ASN A 135 -13.18 -3.19 26.49
C ASN A 135 -12.85 -4.69 26.34
N PRO A 136 -12.15 -5.32 27.29
CA PRO A 136 -11.55 -6.65 27.10
C PRO A 136 -12.54 -7.78 26.85
N ASN A 137 -13.79 -7.62 27.30
CA ASN A 137 -14.87 -8.61 27.14
C ASN A 137 -15.80 -8.30 25.96
N ALA A 138 -15.54 -7.23 25.20
CA ALA A 138 -16.43 -6.83 24.13
C ALA A 138 -16.16 -7.62 22.85
N ASN A 139 -17.21 -8.24 22.32
CA ASN A 139 -17.18 -8.98 21.06
C ASN A 139 -17.76 -8.13 19.91
N TYR A 140 -17.22 -6.92 19.70
CA TYR A 140 -17.71 -5.96 18.70
C TYR A 140 -16.78 -5.82 17.48
N LEU A 141 -15.48 -5.64 17.71
CA LEU A 141 -14.47 -5.62 16.65
C LEU A 141 -14.22 -7.05 16.15
N LYS A 142 -14.45 -7.30 14.86
CA LYS A 142 -14.42 -8.64 14.26
C LYS A 142 -13.19 -8.92 13.42
N GLY A 143 -12.45 -7.89 13.02
CA GLY A 143 -11.19 -8.08 12.32
C GLY A 143 -10.84 -6.96 11.36
N HIS A 144 -9.85 -7.25 10.53
CA HIS A 144 -9.27 -6.29 9.60
C HIS A 144 -9.20 -6.86 8.19
N ILE A 145 -9.57 -6.05 7.20
CA ILE A 145 -9.37 -6.32 5.77
C ILE A 145 -8.32 -5.33 5.26
N PHE A 146 -7.11 -5.81 4.97
CA PHE A 146 -5.99 -4.96 4.60
C PHE A 146 -5.56 -5.15 3.15
N HIS A 147 -5.58 -4.06 2.39
CA HIS A 147 -4.97 -3.98 1.07
C HIS A 147 -3.49 -3.61 1.18
N SER A 148 -2.61 -4.54 0.85
CA SER A 148 -1.14 -4.30 0.83
C SER A 148 -0.64 -3.49 2.03
N PRO A 149 -0.84 -3.96 3.27
CA PRO A 149 -0.53 -3.17 4.46
C PRO A 149 0.96 -2.84 4.55
N HIS A 150 1.29 -1.63 4.96
CA HIS A 150 2.66 -1.22 5.22
C HIS A 150 2.94 -1.32 6.72
N LEU A 151 3.36 -2.48 7.21
CA LEU A 151 3.65 -2.73 8.63
C LEU A 151 5.15 -2.62 8.98
N ILE A 152 5.94 -2.00 8.11
CA ILE A 152 7.38 -1.85 8.28
C ILE A 152 7.66 -0.56 9.06
N TYR A 153 8.58 -0.64 10.03
CA TYR A 153 9.06 0.49 10.79
C TYR A 153 9.86 1.45 9.91
N GLY A 154 9.58 2.76 10.03
CA GLY A 154 10.33 3.82 9.39
C GLY A 154 10.59 3.61 7.89
N LYS A 155 11.88 3.69 7.53
CA LYS A 155 12.37 3.45 6.18
C LYS A 155 13.62 2.57 6.22
N PRO A 156 13.52 1.23 6.12
CA PRO A 156 14.72 0.40 6.09
C PRO A 156 15.61 0.84 4.94
N LYS A 157 16.92 0.88 5.18
CA LYS A 157 17.87 1.15 4.11
C LYS A 157 17.80 -0.02 3.13
N LEU A 158 18.21 0.23 1.88
CA LEU A 158 18.30 -0.86 0.94
C LEU A 158 19.31 -1.89 1.47
N GLY A 159 18.96 -3.17 1.40
CA GLY A 159 19.74 -4.28 1.92
C GLY A 159 19.49 -4.65 3.38
N ASP A 160 18.92 -3.76 4.20
CA ASP A 160 18.59 -4.09 5.59
C ASP A 160 17.36 -5.01 5.65
N GLU A 161 17.36 -5.96 6.58
CA GLU A 161 16.15 -6.68 6.96
C GLU A 161 15.12 -5.69 7.52
N ALA A 162 13.87 -5.80 7.08
CA ALA A 162 12.85 -4.86 7.54
C ALA A 162 12.39 -5.22 8.95
N GLN A 163 12.50 -4.25 9.85
CA GLN A 163 11.83 -4.32 11.14
C GLN A 163 10.34 -3.95 10.98
N TYR A 164 9.49 -4.64 11.73
CA TYR A 164 8.06 -4.43 11.70
C TYR A 164 7.59 -3.60 12.90
N VAL A 165 6.46 -2.93 12.76
CA VAL A 165 5.92 -2.08 13.84
C VAL A 165 5.39 -2.93 15.00
N ASP A 166 5.70 -2.54 16.23
CA ASP A 166 5.34 -3.27 17.45
C ASP A 166 3.83 -3.59 17.53
N ILE A 167 2.98 -2.69 17.01
CA ILE A 167 1.53 -2.90 17.02
C ILE A 167 1.10 -4.13 16.21
N ALA A 168 1.86 -4.52 15.18
CA ALA A 168 1.59 -5.74 14.43
C ALA A 168 1.89 -6.99 15.26
N GLN A 169 2.86 -6.91 16.18
CA GLN A 169 3.30 -8.00 17.06
C GLN A 169 2.46 -8.13 18.34
N VAL A 170 1.41 -7.32 18.52
CA VAL A 170 0.45 -7.43 19.64
C VAL A 170 -1.00 -7.42 19.18
N SER A 171 -1.22 -7.51 17.86
CA SER A 171 -2.54 -7.63 17.25
C SER A 171 -3.06 -9.05 17.40
N ASN A 172 -4.25 -9.20 17.95
CA ASN A 172 -4.93 -10.48 18.18
C ASN A 172 -6.16 -10.70 17.27
N LEU A 173 -6.74 -9.64 16.71
CA LEU A 173 -7.90 -9.74 15.82
C LEU A 173 -7.54 -10.45 14.52
N PRO A 174 -8.45 -11.22 13.91
CA PRO A 174 -8.15 -11.87 12.64
C PRO A 174 -7.96 -10.83 11.52
N VAL A 175 -7.10 -11.15 10.56
CA VAL A 175 -6.69 -10.25 9.47
C VAL A 175 -6.82 -10.96 8.12
N TYR A 176 -7.46 -10.31 7.16
CA TYR A 176 -7.53 -10.74 5.76
C TYR A 176 -6.66 -9.82 4.89
N LEU A 177 -5.65 -10.39 4.23
CA LEU A 177 -4.68 -9.64 3.42
C LEU A 177 -5.02 -9.74 1.93
N ILE A 178 -5.29 -8.60 1.29
CA ILE A 178 -5.45 -8.50 -0.17
C ILE A 178 -4.13 -8.03 -0.78
N LEU A 179 -3.51 -8.91 -1.58
CA LEU A 179 -2.15 -8.78 -2.07
C LEU A 179 -2.12 -8.86 -3.61
N PRO A 180 -2.12 -7.71 -4.31
CA PRO A 180 -1.96 -7.65 -5.76
C PRO A 180 -0.52 -7.99 -6.17
N GLN A 181 -0.38 -8.87 -7.18
CA GLN A 181 0.89 -9.44 -7.63
C GLN A 181 2.01 -8.41 -7.83
N TYR A 182 1.68 -7.26 -8.40
CA TYR A 182 2.69 -6.27 -8.76
C TYR A 182 2.96 -5.24 -7.66
N GLY A 183 2.34 -5.41 -6.49
CA GLY A 183 2.65 -4.64 -5.28
C GLY A 183 3.80 -5.25 -4.48
N THR A 184 4.67 -4.41 -3.88
CA THR A 184 5.82 -4.89 -3.10
C THR A 184 5.46 -5.77 -1.91
N LYS A 185 4.21 -5.72 -1.42
CA LYS A 185 3.73 -6.54 -0.30
C LYS A 185 3.39 -7.96 -0.71
N TYR A 186 3.15 -8.22 -1.99
CA TYR A 186 2.95 -9.56 -2.50
C TYR A 186 4.17 -10.46 -2.26
N PHE A 187 5.37 -9.94 -2.52
CA PHE A 187 6.62 -10.66 -2.35
C PHE A 187 7.05 -10.84 -0.90
N ARG A 188 6.37 -10.16 0.03
CA ARG A 188 6.67 -10.18 1.48
C ARG A 188 5.50 -10.67 2.31
N ALA A 189 4.56 -11.37 1.69
CA ALA A 189 3.35 -11.82 2.38
C ALA A 189 3.70 -12.69 3.58
N GLU A 190 4.65 -13.62 3.43
CA GLU A 190 5.05 -14.54 4.50
C GLU A 190 5.63 -13.78 5.71
N GLU A 191 6.49 -12.79 5.46
CA GLU A 191 7.02 -11.94 6.52
C GLU A 191 5.91 -11.17 7.26
N ILE A 192 4.95 -10.61 6.52
CA ILE A 192 3.79 -9.90 7.09
C ILE A 192 2.90 -10.85 7.89
N VAL A 193 2.64 -12.05 7.36
CA VAL A 193 1.82 -13.09 8.00
C VAL A 193 2.46 -13.54 9.30
N ASN A 194 3.78 -13.80 9.30
CA ASN A 194 4.50 -14.26 10.48
C ASN A 194 4.44 -13.23 11.60
N VAL A 195 4.70 -11.96 11.31
CA VAL A 195 4.65 -10.87 12.30
C VAL A 195 3.25 -10.71 12.91
N LEU A 196 2.19 -10.81 12.11
CA LEU A 196 0.82 -10.74 12.62
C LEU A 196 0.46 -11.98 13.45
N LYS A 197 0.90 -13.17 13.05
CA LYS A 197 0.71 -14.41 13.81
C LYS A 197 1.44 -14.40 15.14
N GLU A 198 2.65 -13.83 15.20
CA GLU A 198 3.38 -13.58 16.45
C GLU A 198 2.58 -12.74 17.44
N GLY A 199 1.78 -11.79 16.93
CA GLY A 199 0.86 -10.99 17.75
C GLY A 199 -0.41 -11.71 18.22
N GLY A 200 -0.72 -12.88 17.64
CA GLY A 200 -1.90 -13.67 17.95
C GLY A 200 -3.02 -13.56 16.91
N SER A 201 -2.84 -12.80 15.82
CA SER A 201 -3.82 -12.71 14.74
C SER A 201 -3.85 -14.00 13.90
N SER A 202 -5.05 -14.54 13.66
CA SER A 202 -5.27 -15.45 12.53
C SER A 202 -5.22 -14.67 11.22
N VAL A 203 -4.42 -15.12 10.25
CA VAL A 203 -4.17 -14.38 9.01
C VAL A 203 -4.60 -15.19 7.79
N PHE A 204 -5.47 -14.60 6.98
CA PHE A 204 -5.87 -15.10 5.66
C PHE A 204 -5.19 -14.28 4.57
N THR A 205 -4.81 -14.91 3.46
CA THR A 205 -4.17 -14.21 2.33
C THR A 205 -4.93 -14.43 1.03
N HIS A 206 -5.23 -13.35 0.33
CA HIS A 206 -5.79 -13.32 -1.01
C HIS A 206 -4.77 -12.72 -1.98
N ARG A 207 -4.15 -13.58 -2.78
CA ARG A 207 -3.15 -13.21 -3.78
C ARG A 207 -3.80 -12.98 -5.14
N LEU A 208 -3.85 -11.72 -5.59
CA LEU A 208 -4.48 -11.34 -6.87
C LEU A 208 -3.44 -11.35 -7.99
N LYS A 209 -3.47 -12.39 -8.83
CA LYS A 209 -2.56 -12.53 -9.99
C LYS A 209 -2.88 -11.50 -11.09
N GLY A 210 -1.86 -10.86 -11.62
CA GLY A 210 -1.97 -9.89 -12.71
C GLY A 210 -2.57 -8.54 -12.30
N VAL A 211 -2.66 -8.24 -11.01
CA VAL A 211 -3.26 -7.01 -10.48
C VAL A 211 -2.19 -6.03 -10.01
N ASN A 212 -2.36 -4.75 -10.34
CA ASN A 212 -1.46 -3.67 -9.97
C ASN A 212 -1.67 -3.23 -8.51
N GLY A 213 -0.60 -2.76 -7.86
CA GLY A 213 -0.69 -2.18 -6.53
C GLY A 213 -1.61 -0.95 -6.49
N GLY A 214 -2.40 -0.83 -5.43
CA GLY A 214 -3.30 0.31 -5.21
C GLY A 214 -4.51 0.38 -6.15
N PHE A 215 -4.86 -0.71 -6.83
CA PHE A 215 -6.00 -0.76 -7.77
C PHE A 215 -7.32 -0.29 -7.14
N HIS A 216 -7.54 -0.60 -5.86
CA HIS A 216 -8.73 -0.21 -5.10
C HIS A 216 -8.88 1.32 -4.96
N MET A 217 -7.78 2.08 -4.95
CA MET A 217 -7.80 3.54 -4.76
C MET A 217 -7.79 4.35 -6.07
N ARG A 218 -7.38 3.72 -7.18
CA ARG A 218 -7.14 4.40 -8.46
C ARG A 218 -8.44 4.56 -9.25
N ASN A 219 -8.44 5.53 -10.17
CA ASN A 219 -9.52 5.70 -11.14
C ASN A 219 -9.50 4.54 -12.13
N GLU A 220 -10.66 4.14 -12.64
CA GLU A 220 -10.82 3.02 -13.55
C GLU A 220 -10.00 3.16 -14.84
N LYS A 221 -9.93 4.38 -15.39
CA LYS A 221 -9.11 4.68 -16.59
C LYS A 221 -7.60 4.40 -16.40
N ASP A 222 -7.13 4.34 -15.16
CA ASP A 222 -5.73 4.10 -14.82
C ASP A 222 -5.46 2.60 -14.57
N LEU A 223 -6.47 1.72 -14.71
CA LEU A 223 -6.38 0.30 -14.39
C LEU A 223 -6.21 -0.57 -15.64
N SER A 224 -5.42 -1.64 -15.49
CA SER A 224 -5.43 -2.74 -16.47
C SER A 224 -6.76 -3.48 -16.42
N LYS A 225 -7.14 -4.16 -17.51
CA LYS A 225 -8.38 -4.98 -17.56
C LYS A 225 -8.50 -5.95 -16.37
N ARG A 226 -7.38 -6.56 -15.95
CA ARG A 226 -7.35 -7.44 -14.78
C ARG A 226 -7.54 -6.69 -13.46
N SER A 227 -6.97 -5.50 -13.32
CA SER A 227 -7.13 -4.68 -12.12
C SER A 227 -8.52 -4.06 -12.01
N LEU A 228 -9.15 -3.73 -13.14
CA LEU A 228 -10.55 -3.31 -13.19
C LEU A 228 -11.46 -4.46 -12.75
N LYS A 229 -11.33 -5.65 -13.37
CA LYS A 229 -12.09 -6.83 -12.92
C LYS A 229 -11.88 -7.13 -11.43
N ALA A 230 -10.65 -7.04 -10.92
CA ALA A 230 -10.41 -7.23 -9.49
C ALA A 230 -11.06 -6.16 -8.61
N LYS A 231 -11.17 -4.92 -9.11
CA LYS A 231 -11.88 -3.82 -8.45
C LYS A 231 -13.39 -4.06 -8.41
N ASP A 232 -13.94 -4.54 -9.51
CA ASP A 232 -15.39 -4.77 -9.69
C ASP A 232 -15.92 -5.93 -8.83
N ASN A 233 -15.06 -6.78 -8.26
CA ASN A 233 -15.43 -7.88 -7.36
C ASN A 233 -14.95 -7.64 -5.91
N LEU A 234 -14.72 -6.38 -5.52
CA LEU A 234 -14.15 -6.07 -4.20
C LEU A 234 -15.15 -6.26 -3.06
N ASP A 235 -16.41 -5.97 -3.29
CA ASP A 235 -17.57 -6.22 -2.43
C ASP A 235 -17.64 -7.71 -2.06
N ASP A 236 -17.79 -8.61 -3.05
CA ASP A 236 -17.68 -10.07 -2.88
C ASP A 236 -16.43 -10.48 -2.08
N THR A 237 -15.28 -9.86 -2.38
CA THR A 237 -14.03 -10.14 -1.66
C THR A 237 -14.11 -9.72 -0.19
N TYR A 238 -14.74 -8.59 0.13
CA TYR A 238 -14.94 -8.12 1.49
C TYR A 238 -15.94 -8.98 2.24
N LEU A 239 -17.02 -9.43 1.60
CA LEU A 239 -17.98 -10.35 2.22
C LEU A 239 -17.34 -11.70 2.54
N LEU A 240 -16.59 -12.27 1.59
CA LEU A 240 -15.80 -13.48 1.82
C LEU A 240 -14.81 -13.28 2.98
N ALA A 241 -14.09 -12.15 2.99
CA ALA A 241 -13.16 -11.83 4.05
C ALA A 241 -13.86 -11.78 5.41
N SER A 242 -14.96 -11.04 5.54
CA SER A 242 -15.73 -10.93 6.78
C SER A 242 -16.25 -12.26 7.28
N ASN A 243 -16.75 -13.12 6.39
CA ASN A 243 -17.19 -14.46 6.77
C ASN A 243 -16.05 -15.32 7.32
N LEU A 244 -14.85 -15.24 6.71
CA LEU A 244 -13.66 -15.93 7.22
C LEU A 244 -13.20 -15.35 8.57
N LEU A 245 -13.22 -14.03 8.72
CA LEU A 245 -12.87 -13.35 9.97
C LEU A 245 -13.82 -13.74 11.11
N LEU A 246 -15.12 -13.85 10.84
CA LEU A 246 -16.13 -14.30 11.82
C LEU A 246 -15.99 -15.76 12.22
N SER A 247 -15.36 -16.60 11.39
CA SER A 247 -15.12 -18.01 11.71
C SER A 247 -14.02 -18.23 12.76
N VAL A 248 -13.32 -17.16 13.15
CA VAL A 248 -12.19 -17.21 14.09
C VAL A 248 -12.60 -16.62 15.45
N ASN A 249 -12.27 -17.33 16.52
CA ASN A 249 -12.28 -16.78 17.88
C ASN A 249 -10.88 -16.26 18.22
N PRO A 250 -10.67 -14.92 18.23
CA PRO A 250 -9.34 -14.37 18.52
C PRO A 250 -8.99 -14.57 20.01
N PRO A 251 -7.70 -14.71 20.33
CA PRO A 251 -7.24 -14.63 21.73
C PRO A 251 -7.54 -13.25 22.31
N GLY A 252 -7.49 -13.10 23.64
CA GLY A 252 -7.68 -11.81 24.31
C GLY A 252 -6.59 -10.77 23.93
N PRO A 253 -6.86 -9.47 24.09
CA PRO A 253 -5.90 -8.42 23.71
C PRO A 253 -4.64 -8.47 24.58
N SER A 254 -3.48 -8.29 23.94
CA SER A 254 -2.18 -8.21 24.62
C SER A 254 -1.74 -6.75 24.81
N LYS A 255 -1.05 -6.47 25.91
CA LYS A 255 -0.43 -5.16 26.18
C LYS A 255 0.93 -5.08 25.48
N LEU A 256 1.26 -3.91 24.94
CA LEU A 256 2.62 -3.59 24.52
C LEU A 256 3.56 -3.67 25.72
N LYS A 257 4.61 -4.50 25.64
CA LYS A 257 5.52 -4.77 26.78
C LYS A 257 6.40 -3.58 27.19
N GLN A 258 6.63 -2.60 26.31
CA GLN A 258 7.12 -1.24 26.60
C GLN A 258 7.13 -0.44 25.28
N ILE A 259 6.79 0.85 25.32
CA ILE A 259 6.88 1.75 24.17
C ILE A 259 8.28 2.37 24.17
N ILE A 260 9.22 1.84 23.38
CA ILE A 260 10.46 2.56 23.07
C ILE A 260 10.89 2.26 21.63
N GLN A 261 10.50 3.16 20.73
CA GLN A 261 11.44 3.87 19.87
C GLN A 261 10.76 5.17 19.45
N LYS A 262 11.11 6.28 20.14
CA LYS A 262 10.87 7.63 19.62
C LYS A 262 11.35 7.62 18.19
N SER A 263 10.47 7.96 17.25
CA SER A 263 10.92 8.24 15.90
C SER A 263 11.99 9.32 16.02
N ASN A 264 13.23 8.98 15.68
CA ASN A 264 14.29 9.99 15.65
C ASN A 264 13.79 11.13 14.77
N LYS A 265 13.92 12.38 15.25
CA LYS A 265 13.64 13.57 14.45
C LYS A 265 14.35 13.39 13.12
N ILE A 266 13.57 13.21 12.06
CA ILE A 266 14.10 13.08 10.71
C ILE A 266 14.64 14.46 10.35
N SER A 267 15.96 14.60 10.39
CA SER A 267 16.66 15.69 9.72
C SER A 267 16.38 15.57 8.22
N PHE A 268 15.77 16.61 7.65
CA PHE A 268 15.61 16.73 6.21
C PHE A 268 16.96 17.18 5.64
N SER A 269 17.82 16.22 5.31
CA SER A 269 18.94 16.46 4.41
C SER A 269 18.46 16.32 2.97
N ASP A 270 19.16 16.97 2.04
CA ASP A 270 18.94 16.71 0.62
C ASP A 270 19.04 15.20 0.34
N PRO A 271 18.19 14.69 -0.55
CA PRO A 271 18.17 13.27 -0.83
C PRO A 271 19.42 12.90 -1.63
N VAL A 272 20.42 12.35 -0.94
CA VAL A 272 21.68 11.85 -1.52
C VAL A 272 21.72 10.33 -1.52
N LEU A 273 22.47 9.77 -2.48
CA LEU A 273 22.87 8.36 -2.49
C LEU A 273 23.51 7.99 -1.15
N LYS A 274 23.11 6.86 -0.57
CA LYS A 274 23.62 6.41 0.73
C LYS A 274 24.54 5.21 0.55
N PRO A 275 25.68 5.14 1.25
CA PRO A 275 26.53 3.96 1.20
C PRO A 275 25.74 2.68 1.49
N TYR A 276 25.98 1.66 0.67
CA TYR A 276 25.38 0.33 0.81
C TYR A 276 26.35 -0.60 1.54
N THR A 277 25.88 -1.31 2.55
CA THR A 277 26.75 -2.05 3.50
C THR A 277 26.47 -3.55 3.55
N GLN A 278 25.54 -4.04 2.73
CA GLN A 278 25.03 -5.42 2.79
C GLN A 278 25.52 -6.25 1.60
N LYS A 279 25.01 -7.49 1.46
CA LYS A 279 25.44 -8.46 0.44
C LYS A 279 25.56 -7.80 -0.94
N GLN A 280 26.79 -7.80 -1.45
CA GLN A 280 27.21 -6.93 -2.55
C GLN A 280 26.98 -7.52 -3.94
N PHE A 281 26.77 -8.84 -4.03
CA PHE A 281 26.66 -9.55 -5.30
C PHE A 281 25.34 -10.31 -5.34
N ILE A 282 24.40 -9.77 -6.13
CA ILE A 282 23.08 -10.33 -6.39
C ILE A 282 22.97 -10.51 -7.90
N SER A 283 22.83 -11.76 -8.35
CA SER A 283 22.65 -12.04 -9.78
C SER A 283 21.35 -11.41 -10.27
N LEU A 284 21.39 -10.80 -11.45
CA LEU A 284 20.22 -10.27 -12.14
C LEU A 284 20.27 -10.69 -13.60
N SER A 285 19.25 -11.45 -14.01
CA SER A 285 19.09 -11.91 -15.39
C SER A 285 17.62 -11.78 -15.77
N LEU A 286 17.29 -10.85 -16.67
CA LEU A 286 15.93 -10.51 -17.06
C LEU A 286 15.84 -10.24 -18.56
N ASN A 287 14.65 -10.43 -19.14
CA ASN A 287 14.41 -10.10 -20.54
C ASN A 287 14.27 -8.60 -20.73
N ASN A 288 14.79 -8.06 -21.84
CA ASN A 288 14.50 -6.70 -22.28
C ASN A 288 13.23 -6.63 -23.14
N LEU A 289 12.93 -5.45 -23.70
CA LEU A 289 11.77 -5.25 -24.58
C LEU A 289 11.88 -5.95 -25.95
N THR A 290 13.02 -6.55 -26.31
CA THR A 290 13.20 -7.37 -27.52
C THR A 290 13.27 -8.86 -27.21
N ASP A 291 12.94 -9.28 -25.97
CA ASP A 291 12.98 -10.66 -25.48
C ASP A 291 14.40 -11.26 -25.41
N GLU A 292 15.43 -10.41 -25.44
CA GLU A 292 16.81 -10.81 -25.20
C GLU A 292 17.07 -10.88 -23.69
N VAL A 293 17.73 -11.94 -23.24
CA VAL A 293 18.13 -12.12 -21.85
C VAL A 293 19.34 -11.24 -21.57
N ILE A 294 19.17 -10.27 -20.69
CA ILE A 294 20.22 -9.37 -20.24
C ILE A 294 20.69 -9.81 -18.85
N ASN A 295 21.97 -10.12 -18.74
CA ASN A 295 22.62 -10.45 -17.46
C ASN A 295 23.46 -9.27 -16.98
N LEU A 296 23.32 -8.90 -15.71
CA LEU A 296 24.09 -7.81 -15.10
C LEU A 296 25.62 -8.01 -15.21
N GLU A 297 26.08 -9.26 -15.24
CA GLU A 297 27.50 -9.60 -15.42
C GLU A 297 28.09 -9.05 -16.72
N GLN A 298 27.28 -8.84 -17.76
CA GLN A 298 27.74 -8.29 -19.03
C GLN A 298 28.18 -6.81 -18.92
N TYR A 299 27.85 -6.15 -17.80
CA TYR A 299 28.22 -4.77 -17.52
C TYR A 299 29.46 -4.65 -16.62
N LYS A 300 30.16 -5.76 -16.33
CA LYS A 300 31.47 -5.70 -15.65
C LYS A 300 32.43 -4.78 -16.40
N GLY A 301 33.18 -3.98 -15.65
CA GLY A 301 34.01 -2.89 -16.18
C GLY A 301 33.30 -1.54 -16.25
N LYS A 302 31.96 -1.50 -16.05
CA LYS A 302 31.16 -0.27 -16.05
C LYS A 302 30.58 0.03 -14.68
N VAL A 303 30.40 1.31 -14.38
CA VAL A 303 29.54 1.76 -13.28
C VAL A 303 28.09 1.62 -13.72
N VAL A 304 27.24 1.00 -12.90
CA VAL A 304 25.85 0.71 -13.27
C VAL A 304 24.87 1.30 -12.26
N LEU A 305 23.91 2.10 -12.74
CA LEU A 305 22.76 2.52 -11.97
C LEU A 305 21.55 1.62 -12.30
N LEU A 306 21.12 0.80 -11.33
CA LEU A 306 19.88 0.03 -11.41
C LEU A 306 18.71 0.83 -10.83
N ASN A 307 17.62 0.95 -11.59
CA ASN A 307 16.40 1.66 -11.17
C ASN A 307 15.18 0.73 -11.25
N PHE A 308 14.59 0.36 -10.11
CA PHE A 308 13.36 -0.44 -10.05
C PHE A 308 12.13 0.45 -10.06
N TRP A 309 11.26 0.29 -11.06
CA TRP A 309 10.13 1.19 -11.29
C TRP A 309 8.89 0.49 -11.82
N ALA A 310 7.79 1.24 -11.88
CA ALA A 310 6.56 0.83 -12.55
C ALA A 310 5.86 2.07 -13.16
N SER A 311 5.16 1.89 -14.28
CA SER A 311 4.51 2.98 -15.02
C SER A 311 3.42 3.69 -14.19
N TRP A 312 2.81 2.95 -13.27
CA TRP A 312 1.79 3.46 -12.36
C TRP A 312 2.36 4.13 -11.10
N CYS A 313 3.67 4.07 -10.88
CA CYS A 313 4.34 4.72 -9.76
C CYS A 313 4.62 6.19 -10.10
N LYS A 314 3.77 7.11 -9.62
CA LYS A 314 3.93 8.56 -9.90
C LYS A 314 5.33 9.11 -9.61
N PRO A 315 5.99 8.80 -8.47
CA PRO A 315 7.36 9.28 -8.23
C PRO A 315 8.37 8.72 -9.24
N CYS A 316 8.18 7.49 -9.71
CA CYS A 316 9.03 6.88 -10.73
C CYS A 316 8.90 7.62 -12.07
N VAL A 317 7.68 7.95 -12.48
CA VAL A 317 7.46 8.74 -13.71
C VAL A 317 8.09 10.13 -13.61
N LYS A 318 8.06 10.75 -12.42
CA LYS A 318 8.62 12.08 -12.19
C LYS A 318 10.15 12.14 -12.34
N GLU A 319 10.89 11.09 -12.01
CA GLU A 319 12.36 11.11 -12.07
C GLU A 319 12.94 10.82 -13.48
N ILE A 320 12.15 10.25 -14.40
CA ILE A 320 12.60 9.85 -15.74
C ILE A 320 13.37 10.96 -16.48
N PRO A 321 12.91 12.23 -16.54
CA PRO A 321 13.64 13.27 -17.25
C PRO A 321 15.07 13.49 -16.71
N SER A 322 15.26 13.40 -15.40
CA SER A 322 16.58 13.56 -14.77
C SER A 322 17.48 12.35 -15.01
N LEU A 323 16.92 11.13 -15.08
CA LEU A 323 17.66 9.92 -15.46
C LEU A 323 18.19 10.01 -16.89
N VAL A 324 17.38 10.51 -17.83
CA VAL A 324 17.80 10.71 -19.22
C VAL A 324 18.93 11.74 -19.29
N ARG A 325 18.80 12.87 -18.60
CA ARG A 325 19.87 13.88 -18.55
C ARG A 325 21.14 13.33 -17.91
N LEU A 326 21.03 12.54 -16.84
CA LEU A 326 22.17 11.86 -16.22
C LEU A 326 22.88 10.92 -17.20
N SER A 327 22.14 10.10 -17.95
CA SER A 327 22.70 9.19 -18.96
C SER A 327 23.56 9.95 -19.97
N ASN A 328 23.11 11.13 -20.40
CA ASN A 328 23.82 11.98 -21.35
C ASN A 328 25.07 12.67 -20.78
N GLN A 329 25.31 12.62 -19.46
CA GLN A 329 26.51 13.23 -18.84
C GLN A 329 27.76 12.34 -18.90
N PHE A 330 27.61 11.06 -19.23
CA PHE A 330 28.69 10.08 -19.14
C PHE A 330 28.80 9.25 -20.42
N ASP A 331 30.02 8.77 -20.72
CA ASP A 331 30.20 7.82 -21.82
C ASP A 331 29.56 6.47 -21.45
N GLN A 332 28.76 5.94 -22.37
CA GLN A 332 28.09 4.65 -22.27
C GLN A 332 29.07 3.45 -22.12
N LYS A 333 30.36 3.65 -22.42
CA LYS A 333 31.42 2.68 -22.17
C LYS A 333 31.77 2.58 -20.69
N ASP A 334 31.66 3.67 -19.94
CA ASP A 334 32.06 3.73 -18.53
C ASP A 334 30.86 3.70 -17.56
N PHE A 335 29.71 4.27 -17.96
CA PHE A 335 28.50 4.34 -17.13
C PHE A 335 27.26 3.85 -17.89
N GLN A 336 26.40 3.10 -17.20
CA GLN A 336 25.14 2.60 -17.76
C GLN A 336 24.00 2.75 -16.75
N ILE A 337 22.81 3.13 -17.25
CA ILE A 337 21.56 3.08 -16.49
C ILE A 337 20.75 1.90 -17.00
N ILE A 338 20.33 1.02 -16.10
CA ILE A 338 19.45 -0.11 -16.41
C ILE A 338 18.18 0.06 -15.59
N THR A 339 17.05 0.22 -16.26
CA THR A 339 15.76 0.35 -15.60
C THR A 339 15.05 -1.00 -15.59
N ILE A 340 14.51 -1.38 -14.45
CA ILE A 340 13.85 -2.67 -14.22
C ILE A 340 12.38 -2.37 -13.97
N ASN A 341 11.55 -2.64 -14.98
CA ASN A 341 10.12 -2.52 -14.86
C ASN A 341 9.54 -3.76 -14.15
N VAL A 342 8.66 -3.53 -13.17
CA VAL A 342 8.13 -4.62 -12.34
C VAL A 342 6.68 -4.93 -12.69
N GLY A 343 6.46 -6.17 -13.13
CA GLY A 343 5.13 -6.74 -13.19
C GLY A 343 4.22 -6.20 -14.31
N GLU A 344 4.74 -5.46 -15.27
CA GLU A 344 3.93 -4.98 -16.40
C GLU A 344 4.34 -5.71 -17.67
N SER A 345 3.40 -5.89 -18.60
CA SER A 345 3.68 -6.56 -19.86
C SER A 345 4.52 -5.67 -20.78
N LYS A 346 5.27 -6.30 -21.68
CA LYS A 346 6.00 -5.60 -22.76
C LYS A 346 5.11 -4.62 -23.54
N GLN A 347 3.86 -5.00 -23.80
CA GLN A 347 2.89 -4.11 -24.47
C GLN A 347 2.56 -2.88 -23.61
N GLN A 348 2.26 -3.06 -22.32
CA GLN A 348 1.97 -1.95 -21.40
C GLN A 348 3.12 -0.95 -21.35
N ILE A 349 4.37 -1.44 -21.37
CA ILE A 349 5.56 -0.59 -21.35
C ILE A 349 5.80 0.10 -22.67
N LYS A 350 5.60 -0.57 -23.81
CA LYS A 350 5.65 0.10 -25.13
C LYS A 350 4.62 1.24 -25.22
N GLU A 351 3.39 1.01 -24.77
CA GLU A 351 2.33 2.04 -24.73
C GLU A 351 2.67 3.19 -23.77
N PHE A 352 3.31 2.89 -22.64
CA PHE A 352 3.79 3.93 -21.71
C PHE A 352 4.90 4.78 -22.35
N MET A 353 5.89 4.15 -23.00
CA MET A 353 7.03 4.83 -23.64
C MET A 353 6.62 5.69 -24.84
N GLN A 354 5.47 5.41 -25.47
CA GLN A 354 4.88 6.31 -26.48
C GLN A 354 4.36 7.62 -25.89
N LYS A 355 3.96 7.62 -24.62
CA LYS A 355 3.42 8.80 -23.91
C LYS A 355 4.49 9.54 -23.14
N VAL A 356 5.43 8.80 -22.56
CA VAL A 356 6.57 9.31 -21.80
C VAL A 356 7.81 8.84 -22.54
N THR A 357 8.31 9.66 -23.46
CA THR A 357 9.46 9.31 -24.30
C THR A 357 10.75 9.33 -23.50
N PHE A 358 11.41 8.19 -23.40
CA PHE A 358 12.78 8.07 -22.89
C PHE A 358 13.46 6.88 -23.57
N ASP A 359 14.78 6.95 -23.71
CA ASP A 359 15.61 5.93 -24.34
C ASP A 359 16.64 5.40 -23.35
N LEU A 360 16.16 4.67 -22.35
CA LEU A 360 17.00 3.96 -21.39
C LEU A 360 16.69 2.47 -21.48
N PRO A 361 17.68 1.58 -21.28
CA PRO A 361 17.45 0.15 -21.22
C PRO A 361 16.33 -0.21 -20.23
N VAL A 362 15.35 -0.99 -20.69
CA VAL A 362 14.24 -1.51 -19.86
C VAL A 362 14.28 -3.03 -19.83
N LEU A 363 14.47 -3.58 -18.63
CA LEU A 363 14.33 -4.99 -18.31
C LEU A 363 12.96 -5.25 -17.66
N LEU A 364 12.43 -6.46 -17.84
CA LEU A 364 11.09 -6.84 -17.41
C LEU A 364 11.16 -7.90 -16.29
N ASP A 365 10.88 -7.47 -15.05
CA ASP A 365 10.71 -8.37 -13.91
C ASP A 365 9.22 -8.75 -13.77
N HIS A 366 8.73 -9.59 -14.69
CA HIS A 366 7.32 -10.00 -14.72
C HIS A 366 6.90 -10.78 -13.46
N ALA A 367 7.79 -11.61 -12.93
CA ALA A 367 7.53 -12.46 -11.78
C ALA A 367 7.85 -11.80 -10.43
N GLY A 368 8.51 -10.63 -10.43
CA GLY A 368 8.94 -9.94 -9.22
C GLY A 368 10.08 -10.63 -8.47
N VAL A 369 10.82 -11.49 -9.16
CA VAL A 369 11.95 -12.24 -8.59
C VAL A 369 13.06 -11.27 -8.22
N ALA A 370 13.37 -10.32 -9.12
CA ALA A 370 14.38 -9.31 -8.84
C ALA A 370 13.95 -8.39 -7.69
N VAL A 371 12.67 -7.99 -7.62
CA VAL A 371 12.15 -7.20 -6.49
C VAL A 371 12.37 -7.88 -5.14
N ARG A 372 12.13 -9.19 -5.06
CA ARG A 372 12.38 -9.97 -3.84
C ARG A 372 13.86 -10.06 -3.54
N ASP A 373 14.67 -10.51 -4.50
CA ASP A 373 16.08 -10.85 -4.28
C ASP A 373 16.93 -9.60 -3.98
N TRP A 374 16.54 -8.45 -4.53
CA TRP A 374 17.19 -7.15 -4.28
C TRP A 374 16.61 -6.39 -3.07
N GLY A 375 15.67 -6.97 -2.32
CA GLY A 375 15.10 -6.35 -1.12
C GLY A 375 14.34 -5.05 -1.41
N VAL A 376 13.62 -4.96 -2.53
CA VAL A 376 12.92 -3.75 -2.97
C VAL A 376 11.58 -3.60 -2.23
N TYR A 377 11.53 -2.67 -1.28
CA TYR A 377 10.35 -2.46 -0.42
C TYR A 377 9.36 -1.39 -0.91
N ALA A 378 9.81 -0.53 -1.82
CA ALA A 378 9.01 0.54 -2.42
C ALA A 378 9.59 0.95 -3.78
N TYR A 379 8.75 1.50 -4.65
CA TYR A 379 9.19 2.11 -5.90
C TYR A 379 9.23 3.64 -5.80
N PRO A 380 10.22 4.30 -6.45
CA PRO A 380 11.39 3.68 -7.06
C PRO A 380 12.42 3.24 -5.99
N SER A 381 13.27 2.27 -6.34
CA SER A 381 14.44 1.87 -5.56
C SER A 381 15.65 1.78 -6.48
N ASN A 382 16.79 2.27 -6.00
CA ASN A 382 17.95 2.52 -6.84
C ASN A 382 19.22 1.97 -6.21
N PHE A 383 20.09 1.36 -7.03
CA PHE A 383 21.36 0.80 -6.61
C PHE A 383 22.45 1.26 -7.58
N LEU A 384 23.55 1.81 -7.05
CA LEU A 384 24.71 2.21 -7.83
C LEU A 384 25.83 1.21 -7.57
N LEU A 385 26.25 0.52 -8.63
CA LEU A 385 27.27 -0.51 -8.64
C LEU A 385 28.56 0.05 -9.23
N ASP A 386 29.69 -0.36 -8.66
CA ASP A 386 31.00 -0.07 -9.26
C ASP A 386 31.35 -1.02 -10.41
N LYS A 387 32.53 -0.82 -11.01
CA LYS A 387 33.05 -1.60 -12.15
C LYS A 387 33.19 -3.11 -11.89
N ASN A 388 33.23 -3.54 -10.63
CA ASN A 388 33.30 -4.96 -10.26
C ASN A 388 31.90 -5.59 -10.09
N GLY A 389 30.83 -4.81 -10.27
CA GLY A 389 29.45 -5.24 -10.00
C GLY A 389 29.08 -5.20 -8.52
N VAL A 390 29.87 -4.51 -7.68
CA VAL A 390 29.61 -4.39 -6.25
C VAL A 390 28.71 -3.19 -5.97
N ILE A 391 27.63 -3.38 -5.22
CA ILE A 391 26.74 -2.30 -4.81
C ILE A 391 27.48 -1.37 -3.83
N ARG A 392 27.71 -0.11 -4.23
CA ARG A 392 28.37 0.91 -3.40
C ARG A 392 27.38 1.87 -2.76
N TYR A 393 26.30 2.20 -3.47
CA TYR A 393 25.28 3.10 -2.95
C TYR A 393 23.86 2.60 -3.25
N GLY A 394 22.93 3.01 -2.40
CA GLY A 394 21.50 2.76 -2.60
C GLY A 394 20.65 3.97 -2.23
N TYR A 395 19.52 4.12 -2.89
CA TYR A 395 18.52 5.12 -2.52
C TYR A 395 17.10 4.66 -2.82
N ARG A 396 16.18 4.90 -1.87
CA ARG A 396 14.77 4.53 -1.98
C ARG A 396 13.88 5.76 -2.09
N GLY A 397 13.29 5.95 -3.25
CA GLY A 397 12.52 7.13 -3.62
C GLY A 397 13.09 7.78 -4.88
N ALA A 398 12.39 8.81 -5.36
CA ALA A 398 12.82 9.58 -6.53
C ALA A 398 13.93 10.58 -6.15
N LEU A 399 14.87 10.81 -7.09
CA LEU A 399 15.93 11.81 -7.00
C LEU A 399 15.91 12.73 -8.22
N GLU A 400 16.59 13.88 -8.11
CA GLU A 400 17.04 14.66 -9.25
C GLU A 400 18.44 14.16 -9.63
N TRP A 401 18.49 13.25 -10.60
CA TRP A 401 19.67 12.40 -10.87
C TRP A 401 20.88 13.16 -11.45
N ASP A 402 20.65 14.27 -12.14
CA ASP A 402 21.68 15.16 -12.70
C ASP A 402 22.18 16.21 -11.70
N GLY A 403 21.84 16.07 -10.42
CA GLY A 403 22.40 16.91 -9.36
C GLY A 403 23.92 16.73 -9.18
N PRO A 404 24.67 17.80 -8.88
CA PRO A 404 26.14 17.78 -8.85
C PRO A 404 26.71 16.77 -7.84
N ASN A 405 26.04 16.56 -6.69
CA ASN A 405 26.47 15.58 -5.69
C ASN A 405 26.41 14.14 -6.21
N ILE A 406 25.36 13.80 -6.99
CA ILE A 406 25.20 12.48 -7.58
C ILE A 406 26.22 12.27 -8.70
N ILE A 407 26.39 13.28 -9.57
CA ILE A 407 27.39 13.26 -10.63
C ILE A 407 28.79 13.04 -10.06
N ASN A 408 29.16 13.76 -9.00
CA ASN A 408 30.46 13.61 -8.34
C ASN A 408 30.62 12.22 -7.71
N THR A 409 29.56 11.66 -7.11
CA THR A 409 29.58 10.30 -6.57
C THR A 409 29.83 9.27 -7.68
N ILE A 410 29.19 9.42 -8.84
CA ILE A 410 29.40 8.53 -9.99
C ILE A 410 30.83 8.66 -10.53
N ARG A 411 31.34 9.89 -10.67
CA ARG A 411 32.74 10.14 -11.11
C ARG A 411 33.79 9.49 -10.23
N GLN A 412 33.53 9.31 -8.94
CA GLN A 412 34.44 8.60 -8.03
C GLN A 412 34.48 7.08 -8.26
N LEU A 413 33.51 6.53 -8.99
CA LEU A 413 33.43 5.10 -9.31
C LEU A 413 33.88 4.78 -10.75
N LEU A 414 33.95 5.79 -11.63
CA LEU A 414 34.55 5.68 -12.96
C LEU A 414 36.07 5.66 -12.81
#